data_AF-A0A916WA83-F1
#
_entry.id   AF-A0A916WA83-F1
#
_cell.length_a   1.000
_cell.length_b   1.000
_cell.length_c   1.000
_cell.angle_alpha   90.00
_cell.angle_beta   90.00
_cell.angle_gamma   90.00
#
_symmetry.space_group_name_H-M   'P 1'
#
loop_
_entity.id
_entity.type
_entity.pdbx_description
1 polymer ?
#
loop_
_entity_poly.entity_id
_entity_poly.type
_entity_poly.pdbx_seq_one_letter_code
_entity_poly.pdbx_strand_id
1 'polypeptide(L)'
;MWTQEKWDEFVPRLKKWMSFWEEIGRRNGLGPEEGFLLGGDEPGIADVITATLWSTMTERFEKIAAILEEAAPTTAALSRRVAALPSLRDLAEKAHEEYGDDYCGGQIERALRKVAS
;
A
#
# COMPACT_ATOMS: atom_id res chain seq x y z
N MET A 1 -10.97 -2.50 -18.59
CA MET A 1 -10.06 -3.64 -18.36
C MET A 1 -8.62 -3.18 -18.53
N TRP A 2 -7.68 -3.70 -17.75
CA TRP A 2 -6.26 -3.35 -17.82
C TRP A 2 -5.59 -3.93 -19.08
N THR A 3 -4.69 -3.15 -19.67
CA THR A 3 -3.76 -3.51 -20.75
C THR A 3 -2.38 -2.99 -20.36
N GLN A 4 -1.31 -3.50 -20.97
CA GLN A 4 0.04 -3.02 -20.68
C GLN A 4 0.18 -1.52 -20.96
N GLU A 5 -0.35 -1.04 -22.10
CA GLU A 5 -0.37 0.38 -22.47
C GLU A 5 -1.04 1.25 -21.39
N LYS A 6 -2.24 0.88 -20.94
CA LYS A 6 -2.95 1.64 -19.88
C LYS A 6 -2.23 1.56 -18.53
N TRP A 7 -1.52 0.47 -18.26
CA TRP A 7 -0.72 0.32 -17.06
C TRP A 7 0.48 1.27 -17.10
N ASP A 8 1.23 1.27 -18.20
CA ASP A 8 2.41 2.13 -18.39
C ASP A 8 2.02 3.61 -18.33
N GLU A 9 0.89 4.00 -18.92
CA GLU A 9 0.33 5.35 -18.80
C GLU A 9 -0.10 5.69 -17.35
N PHE A 10 -0.55 4.69 -16.59
CA PHE A 10 -1.01 4.87 -15.22
C PHE A 10 0.12 4.94 -14.20
N VAL A 11 1.26 4.26 -14.42
CA VAL A 11 2.38 4.21 -13.47
C VAL A 11 2.85 5.59 -13.01
N PRO A 12 3.05 6.61 -13.87
CA PRO A 12 3.40 7.96 -13.42
C PRO A 12 2.35 8.58 -12.48
N ARG A 13 1.06 8.33 -12.73
CA ARG A 13 -0.03 8.78 -11.86
C ARG A 13 -0.02 8.03 -10.52
N LEU A 14 0.26 6.73 -10.52
CA LEU A 14 0.39 5.94 -9.30
C LEU A 14 1.55 6.44 -8.43
N LYS A 15 2.74 6.65 -9.03
CA LYS A 15 3.89 7.27 -8.35
C LYS A 15 3.53 8.64 -7.78
N LYS A 16 2.77 9.45 -8.53
CA LYS A 16 2.31 10.75 -8.05
C LYS A 16 1.38 10.63 -6.83
N TRP A 17 0.45 9.68 -6.84
CA TRP A 17 -0.39 9.40 -5.67
C TRP A 17 0.43 9.01 -4.45
N MET A 18 1.37 8.08 -4.59
CA MET A 18 2.26 7.65 -3.50
C MET A 18 3.06 8.83 -2.93
N SER A 19 3.56 9.72 -3.79
CA SER A 19 4.31 10.91 -3.35
C SER A 19 3.50 11.87 -2.47
N PHE A 20 2.17 11.82 -2.52
CA PHE A 20 1.34 12.63 -1.62
C PHE A 20 1.38 12.10 -0.19
N TRP A 21 1.33 10.78 0.02
CA TRP A 21 1.54 10.19 1.33
C TRP A 21 2.93 10.51 1.86
N GLU A 22 3.95 10.34 1.01
CA GLU A 22 5.34 10.60 1.38
C GLU A 22 5.55 12.04 1.86
N GLU A 23 5.02 13.00 1.10
CA GLU A 23 5.15 14.42 1.43
C GLU A 23 4.33 14.80 2.67
N ILE A 24 3.14 14.22 2.87
CA ILE A 24 2.34 14.44 4.08
C ILE A 24 3.08 13.89 5.31
N GLY A 25 3.58 12.66 5.24
CA GLY A 25 4.34 12.05 6.32
C GLY A 25 5.57 12.87 6.67
N ARG A 26 6.37 13.23 5.67
CA ARG A 26 7.59 14.03 5.85
C ARG A 26 7.31 15.37 6.56
N ARG A 27 6.21 16.04 6.22
CA ARG A 27 5.81 17.32 6.88
C ARG A 27 5.41 17.15 8.35
N ASN A 28 5.01 15.95 8.75
CA ASN A 28 4.61 15.63 10.11
C ASN A 28 5.65 14.78 10.87
N GLY A 29 6.89 14.75 10.39
CA GLY A 29 8.00 14.08 11.08
C GLY A 29 8.05 12.56 10.92
N LEU A 30 7.36 12.00 9.92
CA LEU A 30 7.44 10.57 9.60
C LEU A 30 8.87 10.22 9.14
N GLY A 31 9.44 9.20 9.79
CA GLY A 31 10.68 8.56 9.38
C GLY A 31 10.47 7.07 9.04
N PRO A 32 11.52 6.39 8.55
CA PRO A 32 11.41 4.97 8.19
C PRO A 32 11.03 4.10 9.40
N GLU A 33 11.67 4.33 10.54
CA GLU A 33 11.52 3.51 11.74
C GLU A 33 10.53 4.09 12.76
N GLU A 34 10.18 5.38 12.66
CA GLU A 34 9.40 6.10 13.67
C GLU A 34 8.43 7.12 13.07
N GLY A 35 7.51 7.60 13.91
CA GLY A 35 6.48 8.56 13.52
C GLY A 35 5.29 7.91 12.80
N PHE A 36 4.26 8.75 12.66
CA PHE A 36 2.96 8.43 12.07
C PHE A 36 2.58 9.52 11.05
N LEU A 37 1.67 9.20 10.12
CA LEU A 37 1.39 10.00 8.93
C LEU A 37 1.03 11.47 9.24
N LEU A 38 0.33 11.69 10.37
CA LEU A 38 -0.09 13.01 10.83
C LEU A 38 0.62 13.46 12.13
N GLY A 39 1.74 12.83 12.48
CA GLY A 39 2.59 13.25 13.60
C GLY A 39 1.98 13.05 14.99
N GLY A 40 1.04 12.11 15.13
CA GLY A 40 0.53 11.70 16.44
C GLY A 40 1.57 10.91 17.24
N ASP A 41 1.30 10.67 18.52
CA ASP A 41 2.14 9.84 19.39
C ASP A 41 1.86 8.33 19.22
N GLU A 42 0.70 7.99 18.66
CA GLU A 42 0.23 6.62 18.43
C GLU A 42 -0.41 6.50 17.03
N PRO A 43 -0.52 5.29 16.44
CA PRO A 43 -1.16 5.10 15.14
C PRO A 43 -2.62 5.56 15.15
N GLY A 44 -2.97 6.47 14.25
CA GLY A 44 -4.33 6.97 14.08
C GLY A 44 -5.07 6.31 12.91
N ILE A 45 -6.28 6.81 12.64
CA ILE A 45 -7.10 6.36 11.50
C ILE A 45 -6.33 6.52 10.16
N ALA A 46 -5.57 7.61 10.03
CA ALA A 46 -4.81 7.89 8.81
C ALA A 46 -3.72 6.81 8.57
N ASP A 47 -3.07 6.34 9.63
CA ASP A 47 -2.08 5.28 9.58
C ASP A 47 -2.70 3.93 9.25
N VAL A 48 -3.82 3.58 9.90
CA VAL A 48 -4.55 2.34 9.64
C VAL A 48 -5.02 2.27 8.18
N ILE A 49 -5.61 3.34 7.65
CA ILE A 49 -6.06 3.38 6.25
C ILE A 49 -4.87 3.24 5.30
N THR A 50 -3.77 3.94 5.59
CA THR A 50 -2.54 3.91 4.76
C THR A 50 -1.91 2.53 4.76
N ALA A 51 -1.81 1.90 5.93
CA ALA A 51 -1.29 0.56 6.09
C ALA A 51 -2.16 -0.45 5.34
N THR A 52 -3.47 -0.47 5.58
CA THR A 52 -4.39 -1.39 4.94
C THR A 52 -4.41 -1.24 3.42
N LEU A 53 -4.42 0.00 2.89
CA LEU A 53 -4.38 0.23 1.44
C LEU A 53 -3.12 -0.35 0.81
N TRP A 54 -1.95 0.06 1.31
CA TRP A 54 -0.69 -0.29 0.66
C TRP A 54 -0.31 -1.75 0.90
N SER A 55 -0.37 -2.26 2.15
CA SER A 55 -0.03 -3.67 2.45
C SER A 55 -0.87 -4.64 1.62
N THR A 56 -2.19 -4.48 1.60
CA THR A 56 -3.10 -5.34 0.82
C THR A 56 -2.74 -5.38 -0.66
N MET A 57 -2.38 -4.24 -1.25
CA MET A 57 -1.94 -4.16 -2.66
C MET A 57 -0.55 -4.77 -2.84
N THR A 58 0.43 -4.41 -2.01
CA THR A 58 1.83 -4.81 -2.20
C THR A 58 2.08 -6.28 -1.93
N GLU A 59 1.30 -6.91 -1.05
CA GLU A 59 1.34 -8.36 -0.82
C GLU A 59 0.89 -9.17 -2.05
N ARG A 60 0.02 -8.60 -2.90
CA ARG A 60 -0.59 -9.29 -4.04
C ARG A 60 0.01 -8.91 -5.40
N PHE A 61 0.72 -7.79 -5.47
CA PHE A 61 1.24 -7.21 -6.71
C PHE A 61 2.68 -6.72 -6.52
N GLU A 62 3.67 -7.56 -6.84
CA GLU A 62 5.10 -7.27 -6.63
C GLU A 62 5.59 -6.00 -7.35
N LYS A 63 5.06 -5.69 -8.54
CA LYS A 63 5.43 -4.45 -9.25
C LYS A 63 4.91 -3.22 -8.52
N ILE A 64 3.72 -3.29 -7.92
CA ILE A 64 3.21 -2.19 -7.10
C ILE A 64 4.06 -2.02 -5.85
N ALA A 65 4.50 -3.12 -5.23
CA ALA A 65 5.43 -3.09 -4.10
C ALA A 65 6.74 -2.38 -4.46
N ALA A 66 7.36 -2.75 -5.58
CA ALA A 66 8.57 -2.10 -6.06
C ALA A 66 8.36 -0.59 -6.35
N ILE A 67 7.24 -0.23 -6.97
CA ILE A 67 6.91 1.18 -7.25
C ILE A 67 6.73 1.97 -5.93
N LEU A 68 6.11 1.37 -4.90
CA LEU A 68 5.91 2.03 -3.61
C LEU A 68 7.24 2.26 -2.89
N GLU A 69 8.11 1.26 -2.82
CA GLU A 69 9.43 1.37 -2.21
C GLU A 69 10.30 2.43 -2.91
N GLU A 70 10.15 2.61 -4.23
CA GLU A 70 10.86 3.68 -4.98
C GLU A 70 10.24 5.07 -4.74
N ALA A 71 8.92 5.20 -4.86
CA ALA A 71 8.24 6.49 -4.92
C ALA A 71 7.93 7.08 -3.54
N ALA A 72 7.79 6.23 -2.51
CA ALA A 72 7.38 6.61 -1.17
C ALA A 72 7.94 5.63 -0.11
N PRO A 73 9.28 5.53 0.04
CA PRO A 73 9.92 4.55 0.93
C PRO A 73 9.51 4.71 2.39
N THR A 74 9.28 5.95 2.86
CA THR A 74 8.86 6.19 4.24
C THR A 74 7.42 5.74 4.45
N THR A 75 6.55 5.95 3.46
CA THR A 75 5.18 5.43 3.44
C THR A 75 5.18 3.90 3.43
N ALA A 76 6.05 3.26 2.64
CA ALA A 76 6.19 1.81 2.62
C ALA A 76 6.59 1.26 4.00
N ALA A 77 7.56 1.90 4.65
CA ALA A 77 8.01 1.53 5.99
C ALA A 77 6.91 1.74 7.05
N LEU A 78 6.18 2.86 7.00
CA LEU A 78 5.01 3.10 7.85
C LEU A 78 3.96 1.99 7.68
N SER A 79 3.60 1.67 6.43
CA SER A 79 2.61 0.63 6.13
C SER A 79 3.04 -0.72 6.69
N ARG A 80 4.33 -1.09 6.59
CA ARG A 80 4.88 -2.31 7.19
C ARG A 80 4.78 -2.31 8.71
N ARG A 81 5.21 -1.23 9.37
CA ARG A 81 5.17 -1.12 10.85
C ARG A 81 3.74 -1.21 11.40
N VAL A 82 2.80 -0.51 10.77
CA VAL A 82 1.41 -0.47 11.21
C VAL A 82 0.68 -1.77 10.89
N ALA A 83 0.88 -2.36 9.70
CA ALA A 83 0.29 -3.66 9.36
C ALA A 83 0.79 -4.80 10.26
N ALA A 84 1.99 -4.68 10.84
CA ALA A 84 2.54 -5.64 11.79
C ALA A 84 1.92 -5.55 13.21
N LEU A 85 1.06 -4.56 13.49
CA LEU A 85 0.33 -4.50 14.75
C LEU A 85 -0.54 -5.75 14.91
N PRO A 86 -0.64 -6.34 16.13
CA PRO A 86 -1.31 -7.63 16.32
C PRO A 86 -2.73 -7.67 15.73
N SER A 87 -3.55 -6.65 15.98
CA SER A 87 -4.92 -6.60 15.48
C SER A 87 -5.03 -6.50 13.95
N LEU A 88 -4.08 -5.85 13.28
CA LEU A 88 -4.07 -5.75 11.82
C LEU A 88 -3.47 -7.00 11.16
N ARG A 89 -2.46 -7.60 11.78
CA ARG A 89 -1.93 -8.89 11.34
C ARG A 89 -2.98 -9.99 11.45
N ASP A 90 -3.68 -10.10 12.58
CA ASP A 90 -4.74 -11.09 12.78
C ASP A 90 -5.88 -10.88 11.77
N LEU A 91 -6.20 -9.62 11.44
CA LEU A 91 -7.16 -9.29 10.38
C LEU A 91 -6.67 -9.72 8.99
N ALA A 92 -5.39 -9.48 8.67
CA ALA A 92 -4.80 -9.86 7.39
C ALA A 92 -4.76 -11.39 7.22
N GLU A 93 -4.39 -12.13 8.28
CA GLU A 93 -4.42 -13.60 8.31
C GLU A 93 -5.84 -14.12 8.07
N LYS A 94 -6.83 -13.60 8.80
CA LYS A 94 -8.23 -13.96 8.59
C LYS A 94 -8.71 -13.64 7.17
N ALA A 95 -8.34 -12.48 6.63
CA ALA A 95 -8.70 -12.10 5.27
C ALA A 95 -8.09 -13.04 4.23
N HIS A 96 -6.86 -13.50 4.45
CA HIS A 96 -6.21 -14.50 3.59
C HIS A 96 -6.88 -15.87 3.70
N GLU A 97 -7.31 -16.29 4.90
CA GLU A 97 -8.09 -17.53 5.07
C GLU A 97 -9.45 -17.48 4.35
N GLU A 98 -10.16 -16.35 4.43
CA GLU A 98 -11.49 -16.19 3.85
C GLU A 98 -11.47 -15.92 2.33
N TYR A 99 -10.49 -15.15 1.84
CA TYR A 99 -10.47 -14.63 0.47
C TYR A 99 -9.28 -15.11 -0.37
N GLY A 100 -8.32 -15.81 0.24
CA GLY A 100 -7.10 -16.26 -0.42
C GLY A 100 -6.27 -15.08 -0.95
N ASP A 101 -5.82 -15.22 -2.19
CA ASP A 101 -5.01 -14.20 -2.86
C ASP A 101 -5.84 -13.09 -3.51
N ASP A 102 -7.17 -13.21 -3.55
CA ASP A 102 -8.04 -12.23 -4.23
C ASP A 102 -7.83 -10.82 -3.64
N TYR A 103 -7.96 -9.81 -4.50
CA TYR A 103 -7.88 -8.39 -4.17
C TYR A 103 -9.22 -7.68 -4.38
N CYS A 104 -9.63 -7.53 -5.65
CA CYS A 104 -10.88 -6.86 -6.03
C CYS A 104 -11.80 -7.75 -6.88
N GLY A 105 -11.35 -8.96 -7.17
CA GLY A 105 -12.08 -10.04 -7.80
C GLY A 105 -12.40 -9.83 -9.27
N GLY A 106 -13.02 -10.87 -9.84
CA GLY A 106 -13.62 -10.82 -11.16
C GLY A 106 -12.63 -10.58 -12.30
N GLN A 107 -13.16 -10.05 -13.41
CA GLN A 107 -12.34 -9.85 -14.61
C GLN A 107 -11.32 -8.70 -14.45
N ILE A 108 -11.64 -7.70 -13.62
CA ILE A 108 -10.76 -6.53 -13.43
C ILE A 108 -9.45 -6.92 -12.75
N GLU A 109 -9.51 -7.74 -11.72
CA GLU A 109 -8.32 -8.26 -11.05
C GLU A 109 -7.51 -9.16 -11.97
N ARG A 110 -8.17 -10.07 -12.69
CA ARG A 110 -7.49 -10.95 -13.66
C ARG A 110 -6.70 -10.17 -14.71
N ALA A 111 -7.17 -9.00 -15.12
CA ALA A 111 -6.42 -8.14 -16.02
C ALA A 111 -5.31 -7.35 -15.31
N LEU A 112 -5.53 -6.92 -14.06
CA LEU A 112 -4.52 -6.23 -13.27
C LEU A 112 -3.31 -7.13 -12.98
N ARG A 113 -3.54 -8.39 -12.60
CA ARG A 113 -2.46 -9.38 -12.37
C ARG A 113 -1.54 -9.54 -13.57
N LYS A 114 -2.06 -9.44 -14.79
CA LYS A 114 -1.24 -9.55 -16.00
C LYS A 114 -0.21 -8.43 -16.17
N VAL A 115 -0.46 -7.26 -15.57
CA VAL A 115 0.38 -6.07 -15.77
C VAL A 115 1.14 -5.66 -14.51
N ALA A 116 0.60 -5.96 -13.32
CA ALA A 116 1.09 -5.51 -12.02
C ALA A 116 1.63 -6.61 -11.10
N SER A 117 1.45 -7.89 -11.46
CA SER A 117 2.19 -9.00 -10.85
C SER A 117 3.52 -9.22 -11.52
#